data_AF-A0A445IZI5-F1
#
_entry.id   AF-A0A445IZI5-F1
#
_cell.length_a   1.000
_cell.length_b   1.000
_cell.length_c   1.000
_cell.angle_alpha   90.00
_cell.angle_beta   90.00
_cell.angle_gamma   90.00
#
_symmetry.space_group_name_H-M   'P 1'
#
loop_
_entity.id
_entity.type
_entity.pdbx_description
1 polymer ?
#
loop_
_entity_poly.entity_id
_entity_poly.type
_entity_poly.pdbx_seq_one_letter_code
_entity_poly.pdbx_strand_id
1 'polypeptide(L)'
;MVSGCRISNADGPPETGLNDLRLCQYFHREASDDNYLYCPASDDIKTDGIGSFRKHWKTSEPIIVKQVFDGSSILSWDPMVIWRGILETTYEKEKDENGMVKAIDCLDGSKLLKLKDWPTPSASEEFLLYQRPEFISKLPLLQYIHSKWGLFNVVAKLPHYSLRNDVGPKIYISYGISDELRRGDSVTNLHFNMRDMVYLLVHTNEVKLKNWQITKIEMMQKDKANKESEAKESGILKYL
;
A
#
# COMPACT_ATOMS: atom_id res chain seq x y z
N MET A 1 -4.46 -8.75 -3.89
CA MET A 1 -5.06 -7.54 -4.50
C MET A 1 -6.34 -8.07 -5.06
N VAL A 2 -7.47 -7.88 -4.36
CA VAL A 2 -8.72 -8.61 -4.63
C VAL A 2 -8.99 -8.64 -6.13
N SER A 3 -9.16 -9.84 -6.70
CA SER A 3 -9.43 -10.28 -8.08
C SER A 3 -10.34 -9.43 -9.01
N GLY A 4 -10.16 -8.11 -9.03
CA GLY A 4 -10.82 -7.15 -9.91
C GLY A 4 -9.91 -6.04 -10.45
N CYS A 5 -8.73 -5.81 -9.84
CA CYS A 5 -7.75 -4.87 -10.39
C CYS A 5 -6.77 -5.62 -11.31
N ARG A 6 -7.02 -5.59 -12.61
CA ARG A 6 -5.95 -5.81 -13.60
C ARG A 6 -5.14 -4.51 -13.68
N ILE A 7 -3.86 -4.55 -13.33
CA ILE A 7 -2.93 -3.52 -13.80
C ILE A 7 -2.86 -3.71 -15.31
N SER A 8 -3.49 -2.81 -16.07
CA SER A 8 -3.35 -2.79 -17.52
C SER A 8 -1.89 -2.43 -17.84
N ASN A 9 -1.11 -3.42 -18.26
CA ASN A 9 0.09 -3.15 -19.05
C ASN A 9 -0.37 -2.42 -20.32
N ALA A 10 0.27 -1.29 -20.61
CA ALA A 10 -0.12 -0.33 -21.63
C ALA A 10 0.18 -0.79 -23.07
N ASP A 11 -0.20 -2.02 -23.45
CA ASP A 11 0.08 -2.60 -24.77
C ASP A 11 -1.17 -3.09 -25.54
N GLY A 12 -2.38 -2.64 -25.17
CA GLY A 12 -3.62 -2.91 -25.90
C GLY A 12 -4.03 -1.74 -26.82
N PRO A 13 -4.60 -1.99 -28.03
CA PRO A 13 -5.00 -0.91 -28.93
C PRO A 13 -6.23 -0.16 -28.38
N PRO A 14 -6.35 1.15 -28.64
CA PRO A 14 -7.38 1.99 -28.04
C PRO A 14 -8.72 1.80 -28.76
N GLU A 15 -9.70 1.21 -28.08
CA GLU A 15 -11.09 1.25 -28.56
C GLU A 15 -11.67 2.64 -28.30
N THR A 16 -11.76 3.39 -29.41
CA THR A 16 -12.64 4.53 -29.73
C THR A 16 -13.35 5.27 -28.59
N GLY A 17 -12.94 6.53 -28.40
CA GLY A 17 -13.74 7.56 -27.71
C GLY A 17 -12.91 8.42 -26.76
N LEU A 18 -11.96 9.20 -27.30
CA LEU A 18 -11.18 10.21 -26.56
C LEU A 18 -10.85 9.79 -25.12
N ASN A 19 -10.08 8.70 -24.98
CA ASN A 19 -9.58 8.21 -23.70
C ASN A 19 -8.85 9.37 -23.01
N ASP A 20 -9.52 10.06 -22.09
CA ASP A 20 -8.87 11.00 -21.20
C ASP A 20 -7.81 10.19 -20.46
N LEU A 21 -6.53 10.42 -20.78
CA LEU A 21 -5.38 9.70 -20.23
C LEU A 21 -5.33 9.79 -18.68
N ARG A 22 -6.16 10.67 -18.13
CA ARG A 22 -6.36 10.95 -16.71
C ARG A 22 -7.55 10.21 -16.12
N LEU A 23 -8.13 9.23 -16.81
CA LEU A 23 -9.12 8.32 -16.25
C LEU A 23 -8.58 6.89 -16.24
N CYS A 24 -8.82 6.17 -15.14
CA CYS A 24 -8.51 4.76 -15.02
C CYS A 24 -9.80 3.99 -14.73
N GLN A 25 -10.09 2.97 -15.55
CA GLN A 25 -11.20 2.07 -15.31
C GLN A 25 -10.87 1.19 -14.09
N TYR A 26 -11.76 1.16 -13.11
CA TYR A 26 -11.59 0.36 -11.88
C TYR A 26 -12.71 -0.66 -11.69
N PHE A 27 -13.80 -0.53 -12.44
CA PHE A 27 -14.90 -1.48 -12.47
C PHE A 27 -15.46 -1.64 -13.88
N HIS A 28 -16.19 -2.74 -14.10
CA HIS A 28 -16.91 -2.98 -15.34
C HIS A 28 -18.37 -3.35 -15.04
N ARG A 29 -19.24 -2.34 -15.01
CA ARG A 29 -20.71 -2.47 -15.00
C ARG A 29 -21.29 -1.99 -16.31
N GLU A 30 -22.06 -2.84 -16.97
CA GLU A 30 -22.87 -2.44 -18.12
C GLU A 30 -23.87 -1.36 -17.65
N ALA A 31 -23.84 -0.18 -18.28
CA ALA A 31 -24.71 0.98 -18.03
C ALA A 31 -24.43 1.86 -16.78
N SER A 32 -23.19 1.92 -16.29
CA SER A 32 -22.80 2.89 -15.26
C SER A 32 -21.62 3.76 -15.67
N ASP A 33 -21.72 5.06 -15.41
CA ASP A 33 -20.64 6.03 -15.64
C ASP A 33 -19.64 6.06 -14.47
N ASP A 34 -19.95 5.38 -13.36
CA ASP A 34 -19.08 5.27 -12.18
C ASP A 34 -17.91 4.31 -12.37
N ASN A 35 -17.67 3.77 -13.57
CA ASN A 35 -16.62 2.78 -13.83
C ASN A 35 -15.19 3.36 -13.83
N TYR A 36 -15.04 4.69 -13.75
CA TYR A 36 -13.78 5.40 -13.92
C TYR A 36 -13.41 6.26 -12.70
N LEU A 37 -12.13 6.29 -12.36
CA LEU A 37 -11.57 7.21 -11.37
C LEU A 37 -10.64 8.22 -12.04
N TYR A 38 -10.59 9.42 -11.46
CA TYR A 38 -9.58 10.41 -11.80
C TYR A 38 -8.18 9.89 -11.44
N CYS A 39 -7.36 9.82 -12.48
CA CYS A 39 -6.12 9.06 -12.53
C CYS A 39 -5.01 9.81 -13.32
N PRO A 40 -4.62 11.04 -12.94
CA PRO A 40 -3.63 11.83 -13.66
C PRO A 40 -2.21 11.27 -13.49
N ALA A 41 -1.30 11.62 -14.39
CA ALA A 41 0.14 11.48 -14.11
C ALA A 41 0.61 12.59 -13.15
N SER A 42 1.72 12.35 -12.46
CA SER A 42 2.36 13.36 -11.60
C SER A 42 2.67 14.65 -12.36
N ASP A 43 3.10 14.53 -13.61
CA ASP A 43 3.42 15.69 -14.45
C ASP A 43 2.18 16.47 -14.89
N ASP A 44 1.03 15.82 -15.11
CA ASP A 44 -0.25 16.53 -15.37
C ASP A 44 -0.60 17.49 -14.24
N ILE A 45 -0.39 17.07 -12.98
CA ILE A 45 -0.66 17.92 -11.81
C ILE A 45 0.32 19.10 -11.76
N LYS A 46 1.57 18.91 -12.20
CA LYS A 46 2.57 19.99 -12.24
C LYS A 46 2.25 21.00 -13.34
N THR A 47 1.81 20.55 -14.51
CA THR A 47 1.53 21.42 -15.67
C THR A 47 0.21 22.15 -15.53
N ASP A 48 -0.85 21.44 -15.13
CA ASP A 48 -2.22 21.95 -15.14
C ASP A 48 -2.64 22.52 -13.78
N GLY A 49 -1.80 22.29 -12.76
CA GLY A 49 -2.09 22.61 -11.38
C GLY A 49 -3.11 21.65 -10.75
N ILE A 50 -3.65 22.07 -9.61
CA ILE A 50 -4.44 21.22 -8.71
C ILE A 50 -5.96 21.43 -8.85
N GLY A 51 -6.42 22.13 -9.88
CA GLY A 51 -7.84 22.47 -10.06
C GLY A 51 -8.72 21.23 -10.17
N SER A 52 -8.36 20.32 -11.07
CA SER A 52 -9.04 19.03 -11.25
C SER A 52 -8.98 18.18 -9.99
N PHE A 53 -7.81 18.11 -9.32
CA PHE A 53 -7.68 17.44 -8.03
C PHE A 53 -8.70 17.98 -7.02
N ARG A 54 -8.80 19.30 -6.83
CA ARG A 54 -9.75 19.91 -5.88
C ARG A 54 -11.21 19.63 -6.22
N LYS A 55 -11.55 19.54 -7.52
CA LYS A 55 -12.89 19.20 -7.98
C LYS A 55 -13.29 17.80 -7.51
N HIS A 56 -12.47 16.79 -7.79
CA HIS A 56 -12.70 15.40 -7.39
C HIS A 56 -12.57 15.20 -5.87
N TRP A 57 -11.63 15.90 -5.23
CA TRP A 57 -11.44 15.79 -3.78
C TRP A 57 -12.64 16.33 -2.99
N LYS A 58 -13.27 17.41 -3.46
CA LYS A 58 -14.46 17.98 -2.82
C LYS A 58 -15.69 17.07 -2.92
N THR A 59 -15.74 16.17 -3.90
CA THR A 59 -16.82 15.18 -4.07
C THR A 59 -16.52 13.85 -3.37
N SER A 60 -15.45 13.78 -2.56
CA SER A 60 -15.02 12.58 -1.84
C SER A 60 -14.67 11.40 -2.75
N GLU A 61 -14.23 11.69 -3.98
CA GLU A 61 -13.79 10.67 -4.92
C GLU A 61 -12.31 10.29 -4.67
N PRO A 62 -11.95 8.99 -4.66
CA PRO A 62 -10.57 8.58 -4.57
C PRO A 62 -9.80 8.96 -5.84
N ILE A 63 -8.54 9.35 -5.67
CA ILE A 63 -7.69 9.85 -6.76
C ILE A 63 -6.42 9.00 -6.81
N ILE A 64 -6.03 8.58 -8.02
CA ILE A 64 -4.82 7.79 -8.25
C ILE A 64 -3.82 8.62 -9.05
N VAL A 65 -2.70 9.00 -8.46
CA VAL A 65 -1.65 9.70 -9.21
C VAL A 65 -0.65 8.69 -9.73
N LYS A 66 -0.52 8.59 -11.05
CA LYS A 66 0.43 7.70 -11.73
C LYS A 66 1.80 8.36 -11.87
N GLN A 67 2.82 7.52 -12.09
CA GLN A 67 4.17 7.98 -12.47
C GLN A 67 4.73 9.04 -11.50
N VAL A 68 4.53 8.82 -10.20
CA VAL A 68 5.04 9.71 -9.15
C VAL A 68 6.58 9.70 -9.13
N PHE A 69 7.19 8.56 -9.44
CA PHE A 69 8.64 8.38 -9.50
C PHE A 69 9.06 7.70 -10.80
N ASP A 70 10.31 7.97 -11.19
CA ASP A 70 10.98 7.28 -12.27
C ASP A 70 11.36 5.83 -11.89
N GLY A 71 11.49 4.97 -12.89
CA GLY A 71 11.93 3.59 -12.68
C GLY A 71 13.35 3.47 -12.12
N SER A 72 14.20 4.48 -12.33
CA SER A 72 15.56 4.53 -11.78
C SER A 72 15.60 4.59 -10.26
N SER A 73 14.54 5.10 -9.62
CA SER A 73 14.44 5.21 -8.17
C SER A 73 14.05 3.88 -7.48
N ILE A 74 13.54 2.88 -8.20
CA ILE A 74 13.00 1.64 -7.61
C ILE A 74 14.03 0.91 -6.76
N LEU A 75 15.30 0.87 -7.17
CA LEU A 75 16.38 0.21 -6.42
C LEU A 75 16.64 0.86 -5.06
N SER A 76 16.42 2.18 -4.94
CA SER A 76 16.56 2.89 -3.66
C SER A 76 15.47 2.55 -2.64
N TRP A 77 14.38 1.93 -3.12
CA TRP A 77 13.24 1.44 -2.35
C TRP A 77 13.24 -0.09 -2.21
N ASP A 78 14.33 -0.76 -2.57
CA ASP A 78 14.49 -2.18 -2.28
C ASP A 78 14.33 -2.42 -0.76
N PRO A 79 13.56 -3.45 -0.35
CA PRO A 79 13.32 -3.73 1.07
C PRO A 79 14.58 -3.83 1.93
N MET A 80 15.69 -4.37 1.40
CA MET A 80 16.96 -4.47 2.13
C MET A 80 17.69 -3.13 2.20
N VAL A 81 17.53 -2.27 1.20
CA VAL A 81 18.04 -0.90 1.23
C VAL A 81 17.26 -0.06 2.25
N ILE A 82 15.92 -0.16 2.26
CA ILE A 82 15.07 0.48 3.27
C ILE A 82 15.43 0.00 4.68
N TRP A 83 15.55 -1.33 4.85
CA TRP A 83 15.96 -1.95 6.12
C TRP A 83 17.28 -1.39 6.65
N ARG A 84 18.32 -1.44 5.84
CA ARG A 84 19.64 -0.92 6.22
C ARG A 84 19.57 0.58 6.51
N GLY A 85 18.88 1.34 5.68
CA GLY A 85 18.76 2.78 5.84
C GLY A 85 18.09 3.18 7.17
N ILE A 86 17.00 2.51 7.53
CA ILE A 86 16.31 2.73 8.82
C ILE A 86 17.24 2.41 10.00
N LEU A 87 17.96 1.28 9.94
CA LEU A 87 18.91 0.89 11.00
C LEU A 87 20.08 1.88 11.15
N GLU A 88 20.51 2.50 10.06
CA GLU A 88 21.57 3.51 10.08
C GLU A 88 21.09 4.85 10.65
N THR A 89 19.83 5.23 10.40
CA THR A 89 19.24 6.47 10.93
C THR A 89 18.78 6.37 12.38
N THR A 90 18.34 5.19 12.82
CA THR A 90 17.87 4.99 14.19
C THR A 90 19.05 4.76 15.13
N TYR A 91 19.47 5.82 15.83
CA TYR A 91 20.43 5.71 16.93
C TYR A 91 19.86 4.78 18.05
N GLU A 92 20.36 3.55 18.10
CA GLU A 92 20.40 2.63 19.25
C GLU A 92 19.10 2.14 19.96
N LYS A 93 17.86 2.50 19.59
CA LYS A 93 16.71 2.26 20.51
C LYS A 93 15.62 1.25 20.12
N GLU A 94 15.73 0.52 19.01
CA GLU A 94 14.64 -0.39 18.58
C GLU A 94 15.10 -1.80 18.18
N LYS A 95 16.19 -2.29 18.76
CA LYS A 95 16.51 -3.71 18.70
C LYS A 95 15.83 -4.41 19.88
N ASP A 96 15.00 -5.42 19.61
CA ASP A 96 14.96 -6.55 20.53
C ASP A 96 16.37 -7.16 20.59
N GLU A 97 16.69 -7.97 21.60
CA GLU A 97 18.05 -8.48 21.84
C GLU A 97 18.71 -9.18 20.62
N ASN A 98 17.94 -9.49 19.56
CA ASN A 98 18.42 -10.09 18.32
C ASN A 98 18.28 -9.21 17.05
N GLY A 99 17.69 -8.00 17.14
CA GLY A 99 17.43 -7.14 15.99
C GLY A 99 16.40 -7.72 15.00
N MET A 100 15.51 -8.59 15.48
CA MET A 100 14.50 -9.24 14.64
C MET A 100 13.20 -8.43 14.59
N VAL A 101 12.63 -8.28 13.40
CA VAL A 101 11.30 -7.68 13.20
C VAL A 101 10.26 -8.77 13.01
N LYS A 102 9.14 -8.64 13.71
CA LYS A 102 8.05 -9.62 13.65
C LYS A 102 7.29 -9.46 12.34
N ALA A 103 7.28 -10.52 11.55
CA ALA A 103 6.32 -10.70 10.48
C ALA A 103 5.06 -11.37 11.03
N ILE A 104 3.89 -10.88 10.63
CA ILE A 104 2.61 -11.55 10.90
C ILE A 104 2.15 -12.27 9.65
N ASP A 105 1.58 -13.45 9.87
CA ASP A 105 0.77 -14.14 8.87
C ASP A 105 -0.60 -13.44 8.81
N CYS A 106 -0.86 -12.68 7.74
CA CYS A 106 -2.04 -11.83 7.62
C CYS A 106 -3.35 -12.61 7.47
N LEU A 107 -3.24 -13.85 7.00
CA LEU A 107 -4.33 -14.80 6.93
C LEU A 107 -3.78 -16.07 7.52
N ASP A 108 -4.35 -16.52 8.62
CA ASP A 108 -3.93 -17.70 9.36
C ASP A 108 -3.87 -18.91 8.39
N GLY A 109 -2.74 -19.15 7.69
CA GLY A 109 -2.59 -20.17 6.65
C GLY A 109 -2.52 -19.73 5.17
N SER A 110 -2.65 -18.45 4.81
CA SER A 110 -2.25 -17.97 3.48
C SER A 110 -0.94 -17.21 3.65
N LYS A 111 0.14 -17.63 2.96
CA LYS A 111 1.53 -17.19 3.22
C LYS A 111 1.76 -15.73 2.80
N LEU A 112 1.02 -14.85 3.43
CA LEU A 112 0.93 -13.45 3.17
C LEU A 112 1.54 -12.78 4.39
N LEU A 113 2.83 -12.49 4.29
CA LEU A 113 3.59 -11.94 5.41
C LEU A 113 3.60 -10.43 5.31
N LYS A 114 3.31 -9.76 6.42
CA LYS A 114 3.46 -8.30 6.57
C LYS A 114 4.37 -8.01 7.75
N LEU A 115 5.30 -7.07 7.58
CA LEU A 115 6.05 -6.54 8.73
C LEU A 115 5.12 -5.71 9.61
N LYS A 116 5.06 -6.07 10.89
CA LYS A 116 4.18 -5.41 11.86
C LYS A 116 4.91 -4.30 12.58
N ASP A 117 4.25 -3.15 12.69
CA ASP A 117 4.65 -2.03 13.55
C ASP A 117 6.12 -1.61 13.37
N TRP A 118 6.66 -1.82 12.16
CA TRP A 118 8.03 -1.52 11.81
C TRP A 118 8.10 -0.90 10.41
N PRO A 119 8.95 0.12 10.21
CA PRO A 119 9.58 0.97 11.23
C PRO A 119 8.57 1.75 12.08
N THR A 120 9.00 2.29 13.23
CA THR A 120 8.15 3.26 13.96
C THR A 120 7.91 4.52 13.12
N PRO A 121 6.83 5.27 13.37
CA PRO A 121 6.53 6.48 12.60
C PRO A 121 7.67 7.51 12.64
N SER A 122 8.36 7.65 13.78
CA SER A 122 9.51 8.55 13.93
C SER A 122 10.70 8.09 13.09
N ALA A 123 11.04 6.79 13.13
CA ALA A 123 12.10 6.21 12.31
C ALA A 123 11.80 6.34 10.80
N SER A 124 10.53 6.19 10.43
CA SER A 124 10.06 6.41 9.05
C SER A 124 10.27 7.86 8.61
N GLU A 125 9.89 8.82 9.46
CA GLU A 125 10.06 10.24 9.17
C GLU A 125 11.54 10.61 9.03
N GLU A 126 12.38 10.08 9.91
CA GLU A 126 13.84 10.29 9.89
C GLU A 126 14.49 9.71 8.63
N PHE A 127 14.18 8.46 8.29
CA PHE A 127 14.65 7.80 7.07
C PHE A 127 14.27 8.60 5.82
N LEU A 128 13.01 9.03 5.71
CA LEU A 128 12.54 9.80 4.57
C LEU A 128 13.22 11.18 4.49
N LEU A 129 13.40 11.85 5.63
CA LEU A 129 13.96 13.19 5.66
C LEU A 129 15.46 13.21 5.33
N TYR A 130 16.24 12.31 5.93
CA TYR A 130 17.70 12.35 5.79
C TYR A 130 18.21 11.52 4.60
N GLN A 131 17.63 10.35 4.38
CA GLN A 131 18.12 9.46 3.33
C GLN A 131 17.36 9.60 2.01
N ARG A 132 16.16 10.20 2.00
CA ARG A 132 15.33 10.38 0.80
C ARG A 132 14.80 11.81 0.62
N PRO A 133 15.62 12.87 0.77
CA PRO A 133 15.13 14.25 0.64
C PRO A 133 14.55 14.55 -0.76
N GLU A 134 15.15 13.97 -1.81
CA GLU A 134 14.66 14.13 -3.19
C GLU A 134 13.29 13.49 -3.44
N PHE A 135 12.91 12.49 -2.64
CA PHE A 135 11.61 11.87 -2.75
C PHE A 135 10.52 12.83 -2.32
N ILE A 136 10.76 13.54 -1.22
CA ILE A 136 9.78 14.46 -0.65
C ILE A 136 9.49 15.61 -1.62
N SER A 137 10.52 16.15 -2.28
CA SER A 137 10.34 17.26 -3.23
C SER A 137 9.59 16.87 -4.51
N LYS A 138 9.58 15.58 -4.88
CA LYS A 138 8.89 15.06 -6.07
C LYS A 138 7.43 14.65 -5.82
N LEU A 139 6.97 14.64 -4.56
CA LEU A 139 5.61 14.25 -4.24
C LEU A 139 4.58 15.21 -4.84
N PRO A 140 3.62 14.72 -5.65
CA PRO A 140 2.49 15.53 -6.08
C PRO A 140 1.67 15.91 -4.85
N LEU A 141 0.98 17.05 -4.93
CA LEU A 141 0.07 17.49 -3.87
C LEU A 141 0.78 17.67 -2.50
N LEU A 142 2.09 17.97 -2.50
CA LEU A 142 2.90 18.18 -1.29
C LEU A 142 2.23 19.12 -0.27
N GLN A 143 1.51 20.13 -0.77
CA GLN A 143 0.75 21.09 0.02
C GLN A 143 -0.36 20.47 0.90
N TYR A 144 -0.88 19.29 0.54
CA TYR A 144 -1.88 18.51 1.31
C TYR A 144 -1.24 17.41 2.15
N ILE A 145 -0.13 16.85 1.69
CA ILE A 145 0.46 15.64 2.27
C ILE A 145 1.47 15.98 3.37
N HIS A 146 2.37 16.93 3.13
CA HIS A 146 3.55 17.10 3.97
C HIS A 146 3.23 17.75 5.32
N SER A 147 3.75 17.20 6.42
CA SER A 147 3.51 17.71 7.78
C SER A 147 4.10 19.12 8.01
N LYS A 148 5.36 19.31 7.62
CA LYS A 148 6.08 20.59 7.73
C LYS A 148 5.69 21.62 6.67
N TRP A 149 5.80 21.27 5.39
CA TRP A 149 5.61 22.19 4.25
C TRP A 149 4.19 22.21 3.68
N GLY A 150 3.31 21.29 4.09
CA GLY A 150 1.93 21.24 3.61
C GLY A 150 1.07 22.31 4.25
N LEU A 151 0.77 23.37 3.50
CA LEU A 151 -0.09 24.47 3.97
C LEU A 151 -1.53 24.01 4.24
N PHE A 152 -2.02 23.02 3.50
CA PHE A 152 -3.37 22.48 3.61
C PHE A 152 -3.43 21.19 4.44
N ASN A 153 -2.30 20.70 4.96
CA ASN A 153 -2.29 19.63 5.96
C ASN A 153 -2.66 20.20 7.34
N VAL A 154 -3.96 20.40 7.57
CA VAL A 154 -4.48 21.01 8.80
C VAL A 154 -4.07 20.19 10.03
N VAL A 155 -4.07 18.85 9.92
CA VAL A 155 -3.72 17.94 11.03
C VAL A 155 -2.32 18.22 11.55
N ALA A 156 -1.36 18.48 10.66
CA ALA A 156 0.01 18.79 11.05
C ALA A 156 0.20 20.16 11.72
N LYS A 157 -0.81 21.05 11.63
CA LYS A 157 -0.80 22.38 12.24
C LYS A 157 -1.59 22.45 13.55
N LEU A 158 -2.22 21.35 13.96
CA LEU A 158 -2.96 21.30 15.23
C LEU A 158 -2.02 21.30 16.45
N PRO A 159 -2.43 21.89 17.58
CA PRO A 159 -1.66 21.89 18.83
C PRO A 159 -1.31 20.48 19.33
N HIS A 160 -0.21 20.36 20.08
CA HIS A 160 0.33 19.09 20.59
C HIS A 160 -0.65 18.25 21.44
N TYR A 161 -1.67 18.87 22.04
CA TYR A 161 -2.71 18.18 22.83
C TYR A 161 -3.85 17.59 21.98
N SER A 162 -3.88 17.85 20.67
CA SER A 162 -4.79 17.18 19.73
C SER A 162 -4.30 15.74 19.49
N LEU A 163 -5.14 14.82 18.97
CA LEU A 163 -4.88 13.38 18.72
C LEU A 163 -3.62 13.07 17.86
N ARG A 164 -2.43 13.47 18.30
CA ARG A 164 -1.20 13.59 17.49
C ARG A 164 -0.30 12.35 17.54
N ASN A 165 -0.70 11.30 18.24
CA ASN A 165 0.21 10.20 18.58
C ASN A 165 0.55 9.26 17.41
N ASP A 166 0.10 9.54 16.18
CA ASP A 166 0.24 8.61 15.06
C ASP A 166 0.38 9.32 13.68
N VAL A 167 0.99 10.51 13.64
CA VAL A 167 0.94 11.43 12.47
C VAL A 167 2.15 11.30 11.53
N GLY A 168 2.97 10.26 11.70
CA GLY A 168 4.13 10.00 10.85
C GLY A 168 3.80 9.13 9.63
N PRO A 169 4.64 9.18 8.58
CA PRO A 169 4.59 8.21 7.50
C PRO A 169 4.75 6.78 8.05
N LYS A 170 4.02 5.83 7.46
CA LYS A 170 4.12 4.40 7.82
C LYS A 170 4.61 3.64 6.60
N ILE A 171 5.69 2.89 6.75
CA ILE A 171 6.23 2.03 5.69
C ILE A 171 5.64 0.63 5.86
N TYR A 172 5.04 0.12 4.78
CA TYR A 172 4.48 -1.22 4.75
C TYR A 172 5.27 -2.09 3.78
N ILE A 173 5.75 -3.24 4.26
CA ILE A 173 6.39 -4.26 3.44
C ILE A 173 5.58 -5.54 3.60
N SER A 174 5.11 -6.07 2.48
CA SER A 174 4.31 -7.28 2.43
C SER A 174 4.72 -8.20 1.29
N TYR A 175 4.64 -9.50 1.55
CA TYR A 175 4.81 -10.56 0.56
C TYR A 175 3.46 -11.22 0.29
N GLY A 176 3.25 -11.63 -0.95
CA GLY A 176 2.08 -12.40 -1.34
C GLY A 176 2.31 -13.23 -2.58
N ILE A 177 1.35 -14.09 -2.88
CA ILE A 177 1.35 -14.99 -4.04
C ILE A 177 0.27 -14.49 -5.00
N SER A 178 0.56 -14.47 -6.29
CA SER A 178 -0.34 -13.97 -7.34
C SER A 178 -1.59 -14.84 -7.53
N ASP A 179 -1.45 -16.15 -7.32
CA ASP A 179 -2.56 -17.10 -7.41
C ASP A 179 -3.39 -17.04 -6.13
N GLU A 180 -4.37 -16.13 -6.12
CA GLU A 180 -5.40 -16.07 -5.08
C GLU A 180 -6.22 -17.38 -5.15
N LEU A 181 -6.00 -18.30 -4.20
CA LEU A 181 -6.64 -19.62 -4.14
C LEU A 181 -8.10 -19.52 -3.63
N ARG A 182 -8.90 -18.71 -4.32
CA ARG A 182 -10.37 -18.56 -4.23
C ARG A 182 -10.94 -18.03 -2.90
N ARG A 183 -10.13 -17.80 -1.86
CA ARG A 183 -10.60 -17.36 -0.52
C ARG A 183 -10.58 -15.84 -0.30
N GLY A 184 -9.99 -15.07 -1.21
CA GLY A 184 -9.81 -13.62 -1.05
C GLY A 184 -8.60 -13.33 -0.16
N ASP A 185 -7.42 -13.21 -0.77
CA ASP A 185 -6.16 -13.00 -0.06
C ASP A 185 -5.83 -11.50 0.03
N SER A 186 -6.36 -10.81 1.04
CA SER A 186 -6.02 -9.40 1.31
C SER A 186 -5.02 -9.26 2.46
N VAL A 187 -3.95 -8.49 2.23
CA VAL A 187 -2.95 -8.11 3.25
C VAL A 187 -3.55 -7.20 4.31
N THR A 188 -4.59 -6.46 3.93
CA THR A 188 -5.24 -5.46 4.78
C THR A 188 -6.74 -5.68 4.72
N ASN A 189 -7.34 -5.96 5.88
CA ASN A 189 -8.78 -6.09 6.01
C ASN A 189 -9.48 -4.76 5.71
N LEU A 190 -10.75 -4.85 5.32
CA LEU A 190 -11.59 -3.67 5.15
C LEU A 190 -11.67 -2.89 6.46
N HIS A 191 -11.29 -1.62 6.42
CA HIS A 191 -11.35 -0.70 7.54
C HIS A 191 -11.63 0.71 7.02
N PHE A 192 -12.16 1.57 7.88
CA PHE A 192 -12.28 2.98 7.60
C PHE A 192 -11.20 3.75 8.36
N ASN A 193 -10.68 4.81 7.75
CA ASN A 193 -9.80 5.75 8.41
C ASN A 193 -10.58 7.02 8.71
N MET A 194 -10.43 7.56 9.93
CA MET A 194 -11.05 8.83 10.32
C MET A 194 -10.34 10.06 9.72
N ARG A 195 -9.31 9.84 8.91
CA ARG A 195 -8.45 10.86 8.31
C ARG A 195 -8.28 10.56 6.83
N ASP A 196 -7.94 11.61 6.10
CA ASP A 196 -7.47 11.49 4.73
C ASP A 196 -6.16 10.69 4.72
N MET A 197 -6.09 9.69 3.83
CA MET A 197 -4.94 8.79 3.70
C MET A 197 -4.35 8.88 2.32
N VAL A 198 -3.03 8.88 2.25
CA VAL A 198 -2.29 8.76 1.00
C VAL A 198 -1.42 7.51 1.08
N TYR A 199 -1.60 6.63 0.09
CA TYR A 199 -0.79 5.44 -0.09
C TYR A 199 0.12 5.63 -1.29
N LEU A 200 1.36 5.19 -1.13
CA LEU A 200 2.38 5.34 -2.16
C LEU A 200 3.09 4.02 -2.39
N LEU A 201 2.91 3.49 -3.59
CA LEU A 201 3.59 2.28 -4.02
C LEU A 201 4.94 2.66 -4.62
N VAL A 202 6.02 2.27 -3.94
CA VAL A 202 7.40 2.65 -4.29
C VAL A 202 8.23 1.50 -4.82
N HIS A 203 7.84 0.25 -4.52
CA HIS A 203 8.58 -0.93 -4.91
C HIS A 203 7.64 -2.13 -5.06
N THR A 204 7.82 -2.87 -6.15
CA THR A 204 7.19 -4.17 -6.41
C THR A 204 8.25 -5.08 -7.00
N ASN A 205 8.32 -6.32 -6.53
CA ASN A 205 9.23 -7.32 -7.08
C ASN A 205 8.53 -8.68 -7.17
N GLU A 206 8.64 -9.32 -8.33
CA GLU A 206 8.11 -10.67 -8.54
C GLU A 206 9.12 -11.70 -8.07
N VAL A 207 8.75 -12.47 -7.04
CA VAL A 207 9.62 -13.53 -6.52
C VAL A 207 9.21 -14.87 -7.12
N LYS A 208 10.10 -15.46 -7.92
CA LYS A 208 9.92 -16.82 -8.43
C LYS A 208 10.21 -17.83 -7.31
N LEU A 209 9.16 -18.47 -6.82
CA LEU A 209 9.28 -19.52 -5.82
C LEU A 209 9.79 -20.82 -6.47
N LYS A 210 10.65 -21.55 -5.75
CA LYS A 210 11.10 -22.89 -6.19
C LYS A 210 9.96 -23.89 -6.01
N ASN A 211 9.90 -24.92 -6.86
CA ASN A 211 8.84 -25.94 -6.81
C ASN A 211 8.68 -26.56 -5.42
N TRP A 212 9.78 -26.88 -4.71
CA TRP A 212 9.69 -27.43 -3.36
C TRP A 212 9.05 -26.47 -2.35
N GLN A 213 9.23 -25.15 -2.54
CA GLN A 213 8.58 -24.14 -1.70
C GLN A 213 7.08 -24.12 -1.97
N ILE A 214 6.68 -24.19 -3.25
CA ILE A 214 5.28 -24.29 -3.69
C ILE A 214 4.63 -25.54 -3.11
N THR A 215 5.24 -26.72 -3.29
CA THR A 215 4.72 -27.97 -2.71
C THR A 215 4.62 -27.89 -1.18
N LYS A 216 5.60 -27.29 -0.50
CA LYS A 216 5.53 -27.07 0.96
C LYS A 216 4.39 -26.10 1.34
N ILE A 217 4.09 -25.10 0.51
CA ILE A 217 2.92 -24.20 0.69
C ILE A 217 1.64 -25.03 0.62
N GLU A 218 1.46 -25.78 -0.46
CA GLU A 218 0.26 -26.57 -0.73
C GLU A 218 -0.01 -27.62 0.36
N MET A 219 1.04 -28.33 0.81
CA MET A 219 0.93 -29.35 1.85
C MET A 219 0.45 -28.74 3.18
N MET A 220 1.05 -27.63 3.63
CA MET A 220 0.65 -26.98 4.88
C MET A 220 -0.77 -26.41 4.81
N GLN A 221 -1.21 -25.95 3.63
CA GLN A 221 -2.57 -25.46 3.43
C GLN A 221 -3.61 -26.60 3.43
N LYS A 222 -3.27 -27.75 2.83
CA LYS A 222 -4.13 -28.94 2.85
C LYS A 222 -4.32 -29.49 4.26
N ASP A 223 -3.24 -29.57 5.04
CA ASP A 223 -3.31 -29.99 6.45
C ASP A 223 -4.20 -29.06 7.29
N LYS A 224 -4.22 -27.76 6.98
CA LYS A 224 -5.08 -26.79 7.68
C LYS A 224 -6.54 -26.86 7.25
N ALA A 225 -6.81 -27.02 5.95
CA ALA A 225 -8.17 -27.23 5.44
C ALA A 225 -8.82 -28.46 6.08
N ASN A 226 -8.04 -29.54 6.24
CA ASN A 226 -8.49 -30.76 6.90
C ASN A 226 -8.80 -30.53 8.39
N LYS A 227 -7.97 -29.76 9.11
CA LYS A 227 -8.24 -29.39 10.52
C LYS A 227 -9.46 -28.49 10.68
N GLU A 228 -9.71 -27.56 9.75
CA GLU A 228 -10.90 -26.72 9.76
C GLU A 228 -12.18 -27.53 9.45
N SER A 229 -12.11 -28.53 8.56
CA SER A 229 -13.24 -29.45 8.33
C SER A 229 -13.51 -30.35 9.53
N GLU A 230 -12.47 -30.90 10.16
CA GLU A 230 -12.59 -31.73 11.36
C GLU A 230 -13.17 -30.93 12.54
N ALA A 231 -12.77 -29.67 12.72
CA ALA A 231 -13.32 -28.79 13.77
C ALA A 231 -14.79 -28.39 13.52
N LYS A 232 -15.22 -28.31 12.25
CA LYS A 232 -16.62 -28.08 11.89
C LYS A 232 -17.47 -29.35 12.07
N GLU A 233 -16.92 -30.52 11.76
CA GLU A 233 -17.57 -31.81 11.97
C GLU A 233 -17.67 -32.20 13.46
N SER A 234 -16.72 -31.78 14.30
CA SER A 234 -16.73 -32.08 15.75
C SER A 234 -17.68 -31.22 16.59
N GLY A 235 -18.46 -30.31 15.98
CA GLY A 235 -19.61 -29.67 16.64
C GLY A 235 -19.33 -28.59 17.70
N ILE A 236 -18.19 -27.89 17.66
CA ILE A 236 -17.88 -26.83 18.65
C ILE A 236 -18.65 -25.51 18.40
N LEU A 237 -19.38 -25.38 17.28
CA LEU A 237 -20.24 -24.22 17.00
C LEU A 237 -21.74 -24.59 16.92
N LYS A 238 -22.27 -25.26 17.95
CA LYS A 238 -23.73 -25.38 18.11
C LYS A 238 -24.34 -24.52 19.21
N TYR A 239 -23.55 -23.74 19.96
CA TYR A 239 -24.08 -22.87 21.02
C TYR A 239 -23.26 -21.59 21.21
N LEU A 240 -23.28 -20.71 20.21
CA LEU A 240 -23.22 -19.25 20.32
C LEU A 240 -24.02 -18.66 19.15
#